data_AF-A0A2V7YEZ2-F1
#
_entry.id   AF-A0A2V7YEZ2-F1
#
_cell.length_a   1.000
_cell.length_b   1.000
_cell.length_c   1.000
_cell.angle_alpha   90.00
_cell.angle_beta   90.00
_cell.angle_gamma   90.00
#
_symmetry.space_group_name_H-M   'P 1'
#
loop_
_entity.id
_entity.type
_entity.pdbx_description
1 polymer ?
#
loop_
_entity_poly.entity_id
_entity_poly.type
_entity_poly.pdbx_seq_one_letter_code
_entity_poly.pdbx_strand_id
1 'polypeptide(L)'
;MPLTFVAGSARDVLSPDLARSVEEALRQRFPFNNGEGDEAYRSDEVDVRGWVALQSRVPQIAGIDAYQAVFVAAPLTGIEEVTVPNVADPFHVASLPALVDALQQFAAKASLPVDEVELMELAAKYLEEDELIEADLDVQTYVQLMLSARQAMARGQALWIVG
;
A
#
# COMPACT_ATOMS: atom_id res chain seq x y z
N MET A 1 -13.65 3.40 8.56
CA MET A 1 -13.69 2.32 7.56
C MET A 1 -12.34 1.63 7.61
N PRO A 2 -12.28 0.29 7.51
CA PRO A 2 -11.02 -0.42 7.43
C PRO A 2 -10.32 -0.09 6.11
N LEU A 3 -9.02 -0.34 6.05
CA LEU A 3 -8.22 -0.29 4.83
C LEU A 3 -7.70 -1.69 4.50
N THR A 4 -7.58 -1.98 3.21
CA THR A 4 -6.94 -3.17 2.67
C THR A 4 -5.86 -2.76 1.68
N PHE A 5 -4.70 -3.42 1.75
CA PHE A 5 -3.61 -3.24 0.82
C PHE A 5 -3.64 -4.33 -0.24
N VAL A 6 -3.71 -3.95 -1.51
CA VAL A 6 -3.86 -4.88 -2.63
C VAL A 6 -2.69 -4.77 -3.59
N ALA A 7 -1.89 -5.83 -3.69
CA ALA A 7 -0.88 -5.95 -4.74
C ALA A 7 -1.52 -6.59 -5.98
N GLY A 8 -1.66 -5.80 -7.05
CA GLY A 8 -2.42 -6.23 -8.23
C GLY A 8 -2.63 -5.13 -9.27
N SER A 9 -3.59 -5.37 -10.15
CA SER A 9 -4.02 -4.45 -11.20
C SER A 9 -5.11 -3.50 -10.71
N ALA A 10 -5.44 -2.47 -11.49
CA ALA A 10 -6.54 -1.57 -11.12
C ALA A 10 -7.90 -2.29 -11.16
N ARG A 11 -8.03 -3.36 -11.95
CA ARG A 11 -9.26 -4.16 -12.07
C ARG A 11 -9.58 -4.95 -10.80
N ASP A 12 -8.58 -5.17 -9.95
CA ASP A 12 -8.77 -5.87 -8.68
C ASP A 12 -9.41 -4.96 -7.62
N VAL A 13 -9.37 -3.64 -7.82
CA VAL A 13 -9.77 -2.65 -6.81
C VAL A 13 -10.81 -1.63 -7.29
N LEU A 14 -10.97 -1.45 -8.60
CA LEU A 14 -11.89 -0.49 -9.21
C LEU A 14 -12.89 -1.17 -10.15
N SER A 15 -14.00 -0.48 -10.43
CA SER A 15 -14.96 -0.93 -11.43
C SER A 15 -14.30 -1.03 -12.82
N PRO A 16 -14.76 -1.92 -13.73
CA PRO A 16 -14.05 -2.20 -14.97
C PRO A 16 -13.74 -0.97 -15.84
N ASP A 17 -14.69 -0.04 -15.96
CA ASP A 17 -14.50 1.18 -16.75
C ASP A 17 -13.49 2.13 -16.10
N LEU A 18 -13.58 2.32 -14.78
CA LEU A 18 -12.67 3.17 -14.04
C LEU A 18 -11.27 2.58 -14.01
N ALA A 19 -11.13 1.28 -13.74
CA ALA A 19 -9.87 0.55 -13.75
C ALA A 19 -9.10 0.78 -15.05
N ARG A 20 -9.78 0.66 -16.20
CA ARG A 20 -9.19 0.92 -17.50
C ARG A 20 -8.71 2.38 -17.63
N SER A 21 -9.52 3.36 -17.26
CA SER A 21 -9.14 4.77 -17.34
C SER A 21 -7.96 5.13 -16.42
N VAL A 22 -7.92 4.58 -15.21
CA VAL A 22 -6.80 4.78 -14.28
C VAL A 22 -5.54 4.12 -14.83
N GLU A 23 -5.61 2.88 -15.30
CA GLU A 23 -4.45 2.20 -15.89
C GLU A 23 -3.89 2.93 -17.11
N GLU A 24 -4.74 3.42 -18.00
CA GLU A 24 -4.32 4.21 -19.16
C GLU A 24 -3.60 5.49 -18.72
N ALA A 25 -4.15 6.21 -17.74
CA ALA A 25 -3.53 7.43 -17.21
C ALA A 25 -2.17 7.15 -16.53
N LEU A 26 -2.07 6.08 -15.74
CA LEU A 26 -0.83 5.70 -15.07
C LEU A 26 0.22 5.22 -16.08
N ARG A 27 -0.13 4.39 -17.08
CA ARG A 27 0.82 3.89 -18.09
C ARG A 27 1.38 5.00 -18.99
N GLN A 28 0.63 6.08 -19.21
CA GLN A 28 1.13 7.24 -19.95
C GLN A 28 2.27 7.96 -19.22
N ARG A 29 2.32 7.86 -17.88
CA ARG A 29 3.30 8.58 -17.05
C ARG A 29 4.40 7.67 -16.49
N PHE A 30 4.08 6.43 -16.15
CA PHE A 30 4.96 5.55 -15.41
C PHE A 30 5.16 4.22 -16.14
N PRO A 31 6.41 3.76 -16.30
CA PRO A 31 6.70 2.45 -16.85
C PRO A 31 6.52 1.40 -15.74
N PHE A 32 5.31 0.92 -15.52
CA PHE A 32 5.05 -0.20 -14.59
C PHE A 32 4.25 -1.32 -15.27
N ASN A 33 4.49 -2.55 -14.84
CA ASN A 33 3.70 -3.69 -15.28
C ASN A 33 2.36 -3.66 -14.52
N ASN A 34 1.25 -3.75 -15.26
CA ASN A 34 -0.10 -3.79 -14.70
C ASN A 34 -0.44 -5.13 -14.05
N GLY A 35 0.47 -6.11 -14.04
CA GLY A 35 0.25 -7.40 -13.40
C GLY A 35 -0.81 -8.24 -14.09
N GLU A 36 -1.06 -8.01 -15.39
CA GLU A 36 -2.09 -8.72 -16.14
C GLU A 36 -1.79 -10.22 -16.17
N GLY A 37 -2.64 -11.00 -15.48
CA GLY A 37 -2.59 -12.46 -15.45
C GLY A 37 -2.18 -13.06 -14.10
N ASP A 38 -1.67 -12.25 -13.17
CA ASP A 38 -1.31 -12.71 -11.83
C ASP A 38 -2.47 -12.53 -10.84
N GLU A 39 -2.65 -13.49 -9.93
CA GLU A 39 -3.64 -13.38 -8.86
C GLU A 39 -3.26 -12.25 -7.89
N ALA A 40 -4.20 -11.35 -7.60
CA ALA A 40 -3.98 -10.26 -6.68
C ALA A 40 -3.79 -10.77 -5.24
N TYR A 41 -2.79 -10.22 -4.55
CA TYR A 41 -2.64 -10.42 -3.11
C TYR A 41 -3.42 -9.33 -2.37
N ARG A 42 -4.16 -9.72 -1.33
CA ARG A 42 -4.93 -8.83 -0.46
C ARG A 42 -4.48 -9.04 0.98
N SER A 43 -4.14 -7.96 1.66
CA SER A 43 -3.85 -7.99 3.09
C SER A 43 -5.12 -8.22 3.91
N ASP A 44 -4.93 -8.47 5.21
CA ASP A 44 -6.02 -8.31 6.16
C ASP A 44 -6.44 -6.83 6.28
N GLU A 45 -7.64 -6.62 6.81
CA GLU A 45 -8.16 -5.29 7.09
C GLU A 45 -7.41 -4.63 8.27
N VAL A 46 -7.09 -3.35 8.13
CA VAL A 46 -6.49 -2.53 9.20
C VAL A 46 -7.33 -1.28 9.45
N ASP A 47 -7.29 -0.76 10.67
CA ASP A 47 -8.00 0.48 11.00
C ASP A 47 -7.33 1.69 10.33
N VAL A 48 -8.11 2.58 9.71
CA VAL A 48 -7.63 3.85 9.12
C VAL A 48 -6.82 4.71 10.12
N ARG A 49 -7.10 4.60 11.43
CA ARG A 49 -6.31 5.27 12.47
C ARG A 49 -4.86 4.79 12.50
N GLY A 50 -4.62 3.51 12.18
CA GLY A 50 -3.29 2.94 12.05
C GLY A 50 -2.52 3.52 10.86
N TRP A 51 -3.20 3.77 9.74
CA TRP A 51 -2.61 4.51 8.61
C TRP A 51 -2.17 5.92 8.99
N VAL A 52 -3.06 6.68 9.63
CA VAL A 52 -2.75 8.04 10.09
C VAL A 52 -1.59 8.03 11.10
N ALA A 53 -1.58 7.07 12.03
CA ALA A 53 -0.50 6.90 12.97
C ALA A 53 0.83 6.56 12.27
N LEU A 54 0.82 5.66 11.30
CA LEU A 54 2.01 5.29 10.52
C LEU A 54 2.56 6.47 9.71
N GLN A 55 1.69 7.30 9.09
CA GLN A 55 2.10 8.50 8.38
C GLN A 55 2.89 9.48 9.25
N SER A 56 2.57 9.57 10.55
CA SER A 56 3.31 10.42 11.48
C SER A 56 4.75 9.93 11.75
N ARG A 57 5.02 8.64 11.51
CA ARG A 57 6.31 7.99 11.76
C ARG A 57 7.11 7.72 10.48
N VAL A 58 6.43 7.69 9.33
CA VAL A 58 6.98 7.42 8.00
C VAL A 58 6.71 8.63 7.08
N PRO A 59 7.61 9.65 7.06
CA PRO A 59 7.40 10.88 6.32
C PRO A 59 7.15 10.69 4.82
N GLN A 60 7.64 9.61 4.23
CA GLN A 60 7.53 9.28 2.81
C GLN A 60 6.10 9.01 2.37
N ILE A 61 5.22 8.62 3.30
CA ILE A 61 3.79 8.43 3.04
C ILE A 61 2.94 9.55 3.65
N ALA A 62 3.55 10.56 4.27
CA ALA A 62 2.81 11.65 4.88
C ALA A 62 2.04 12.44 3.80
N GLY A 63 0.75 12.68 4.04
CA GLY A 63 -0.12 13.40 3.10
C GLY A 63 -0.68 12.56 1.95
N ILE A 64 -0.37 11.26 1.90
CA ILE A 64 -1.05 10.34 0.98
C ILE A 64 -2.49 10.09 1.48
N ASP A 65 -3.48 10.40 0.66
CA ASP A 65 -4.86 9.98 0.92
C ASP A 65 -4.99 8.49 0.62
N ALA A 66 -5.31 7.70 1.65
CA ALA A 66 -5.46 6.25 1.56
C ALA A 66 -6.51 5.83 0.52
N TYR A 67 -7.58 6.59 0.32
CA TYR A 67 -8.65 6.18 -0.61
C TYR A 67 -8.31 6.43 -2.08
N GLN A 68 -7.23 7.16 -2.35
CA GLN A 68 -6.79 7.54 -3.69
C GLN A 68 -5.31 7.27 -3.91
N ALA A 69 -4.75 6.31 -3.16
CA ALA A 69 -3.33 5.98 -3.21
C ALA A 69 -3.03 4.79 -4.12
N VAL A 70 -2.00 4.95 -4.93
CA VAL A 70 -1.36 3.83 -5.63
C VAL A 70 0.16 3.99 -5.57
N PHE A 71 0.85 2.92 -5.18
CA PHE A 71 2.31 2.85 -5.25
C PHE A 71 2.70 2.04 -6.48
N VAL A 72 3.55 2.62 -7.33
CA VAL A 72 3.98 2.02 -8.58
C VAL A 72 5.47 1.70 -8.53
N ALA A 73 5.90 0.71 -9.32
CA ALA A 73 7.30 0.34 -9.47
C ALA A 73 8.11 1.35 -10.31
N ALA A 74 8.03 2.63 -9.96
CA ALA A 74 8.74 3.72 -10.61
C ALA A 74 9.53 4.57 -9.58
N PRO A 75 10.72 5.08 -9.94
CA PRO A 75 11.55 5.88 -9.05
C PRO A 75 11.04 7.32 -8.94
N LEU A 76 9.92 7.51 -8.23
CA LEU A 76 9.34 8.82 -7.93
C LEU A 76 10.05 9.44 -6.71
N THR A 77 10.31 10.75 -6.77
CA THR A 77 10.96 11.51 -5.69
C THR A 77 9.98 12.10 -4.68
N GLY A 78 8.68 11.97 -4.93
CA GLY A 78 7.59 12.45 -4.08
C GLY A 78 6.24 11.87 -4.51
N ILE A 79 5.17 12.46 -3.99
CA ILE A 79 3.80 12.13 -4.37
C ILE A 79 3.46 12.91 -5.65
N GLU A 80 3.00 12.20 -6.67
CA GLU A 80 2.46 12.80 -7.90
C GLU A 80 0.94 12.68 -7.94
N GLU A 81 0.28 13.75 -8.33
CA GLU A 81 -1.16 13.74 -8.56
C GLU A 81 -1.48 13.39 -10.02
N VAL A 82 -2.26 12.32 -10.21
CA VAL A 82 -2.75 11.87 -11.52
C VAL A 82 -4.25 12.07 -11.60
N THR A 83 -4.66 13.09 -12.36
CA THR A 83 -6.07 13.30 -12.69
C THR A 83 -6.53 12.28 -13.72
N VAL A 84 -7.65 11.63 -13.41
CA VAL A 84 -8.30 10.66 -14.30
C VAL A 84 -9.64 11.23 -14.74
N PRO A 85 -10.00 11.18 -16.04
CA PRO A 85 -11.30 11.67 -16.51
C PRO A 85 -12.45 11.03 -15.73
N ASN A 86 -13.43 11.85 -15.33
CA ASN A 86 -14.62 11.44 -14.58
C ASN A 86 -14.37 10.95 -13.14
N VAL A 87 -13.16 11.16 -12.60
CA VAL A 87 -12.87 11.04 -11.16
C VAL A 87 -12.83 12.44 -10.58
N ALA A 88 -13.49 12.63 -9.42
CA ALA A 88 -13.61 13.94 -8.80
C ALA A 88 -12.27 14.49 -8.31
N ASP A 89 -11.45 13.62 -7.71
CA ASP A 89 -10.18 13.97 -7.11
C ASP A 89 -9.02 13.19 -7.78
N PRO A 90 -7.80 13.72 -7.73
CA PRO A 90 -6.64 13.07 -8.34
C PRO A 90 -6.15 11.86 -7.53
N PHE A 91 -5.64 10.84 -8.22
CA PHE A 91 -4.90 9.77 -7.55
C PHE A 91 -3.54 10.26 -7.07
N HIS A 92 -3.20 9.95 -5.82
CA HIS A 92 -1.87 10.09 -5.25
C HIS A 92 -1.02 8.89 -5.67
N VAL A 93 -0.02 9.15 -6.51
CA VAL A 93 0.91 8.15 -7.01
C VAL A 93 2.26 8.31 -6.33
N ALA A 94 2.77 7.24 -5.73
CA ALA A 94 4.05 7.26 -5.02
C ALA A 94 4.93 6.06 -5.42
N SER A 95 6.22 6.16 -5.08
CA SER A 95 7.21 5.12 -5.41
C SER A 95 7.09 3.93 -4.47
N LEU A 96 6.82 2.75 -5.03
CA LEU A 96 6.81 1.49 -4.30
C LEU A 96 8.21 1.13 -3.74
N PRO A 97 9.32 1.27 -4.48
CA PRO A 97 10.66 1.10 -3.90
C PRO A 97 10.93 2.04 -2.72
N ALA A 98 10.57 3.32 -2.85
CA ALA A 98 10.78 4.30 -1.78
C ALA A 98 9.91 4.00 -0.55
N LEU A 99 8.69 3.47 -0.75
CA LEU A 99 7.84 2.98 0.33
C LEU A 99 8.54 1.85 1.09
N VAL A 100 9.02 0.82 0.38
CA VAL A 100 9.70 -0.32 1.03
C VAL A 100 10.91 0.15 1.83
N ASP A 101 11.76 1.02 1.27
CA ASP A 101 12.91 1.57 1.98
C ASP A 101 12.50 2.35 3.23
N ALA A 102 11.42 3.13 3.16
CA ALA A 102 10.91 3.89 4.29
C ALA A 102 10.37 2.99 5.40
N LEU A 103 9.65 1.91 5.04
CA LEU A 103 9.13 0.92 5.98
C LEU A 103 10.27 0.14 6.65
N GLN A 104 11.34 -0.21 5.91
CA GLN A 104 12.53 -0.83 6.51
C GLN A 104 13.21 0.09 7.52
N GLN A 105 13.32 1.39 7.22
CA GLN A 105 13.88 2.37 8.16
C GLN A 105 13.02 2.53 9.41
N PHE A 106 11.69 2.52 9.26
CA PHE A 106 10.77 2.51 10.38
C PHE A 106 10.95 1.26 11.25
N ALA A 107 10.97 0.09 10.62
CA ALA A 107 11.15 -1.19 11.29
C ALA A 107 12.45 -1.22 12.10
N ALA A 108 13.56 -0.77 11.52
CA ALA A 108 14.84 -0.70 12.20
C ALA A 108 14.80 0.21 13.44
N LYS A 109 14.09 1.34 13.39
CA LYS A 109 13.95 2.27 14.53
C LYS A 109 13.03 1.72 15.63
N ALA A 110 12.02 0.95 15.24
CA ALA A 110 11.03 0.38 16.14
C ALA A 110 11.39 -1.06 16.60
N SER A 111 12.55 -1.59 16.17
CA SER A 111 12.95 -2.98 16.42
C SER A 111 11.92 -4.01 15.94
N LEU A 112 11.30 -3.74 14.79
CA LEU A 112 10.29 -4.60 14.16
C LEU A 112 10.92 -5.53 13.11
N PRO A 113 10.31 -6.71 12.86
CA PRO A 113 10.77 -7.63 11.84
C PRO A 113 10.60 -7.04 10.44
N VAL A 114 11.48 -7.45 9.53
CA VAL A 114 11.37 -7.18 8.09
C VAL A 114 11.33 -8.47 7.27
N ASP A 115 11.65 -9.61 7.87
CA ASP A 115 11.56 -10.91 7.19
C ASP A 115 10.09 -11.30 6.99
N GLU A 116 9.78 -11.94 5.86
CA GLU A 116 8.40 -12.30 5.52
C GLU A 116 7.79 -13.29 6.52
N VAL A 117 8.58 -14.27 7.00
CA VAL A 117 8.10 -15.26 7.95
C VAL A 117 7.83 -14.61 9.30
N GLU A 118 8.75 -13.81 9.80
CA GLU A 118 8.59 -13.08 11.07
C GLU A 118 7.42 -12.09 11.01
N LEU A 119 7.20 -11.45 9.86
CA LEU A 119 6.04 -10.57 9.63
C LEU A 119 4.73 -11.35 9.65
N MET A 120 4.66 -12.53 9.03
CA MET A 120 3.47 -13.39 9.06
C MET A 120 3.19 -13.90 10.48
N GLU A 121 4.21 -14.27 11.25
CA GLU A 121 4.07 -14.65 12.66
C GLU A 121 3.53 -13.50 13.50
N LEU A 122 4.04 -12.29 13.28
CA LEU A 122 3.56 -11.09 13.97
C LEU A 122 2.12 -10.73 13.56
N ALA A 123 1.77 -10.89 12.29
CA ALA A 123 0.39 -10.71 11.82
C ALA A 123 -0.58 -11.68 12.49
N ALA A 124 -0.22 -12.97 12.55
CA ALA A 124 -1.02 -13.99 13.22
C ALA A 124 -1.22 -13.68 14.71
N LYS A 125 -0.18 -13.20 15.39
CA LYS A 125 -0.28 -12.79 16.79
C LYS A 125 -1.32 -11.68 17.01
N TYR A 126 -1.37 -10.67 16.14
CA TYR A 126 -2.37 -9.60 16.23
C TYR A 126 -3.81 -10.08 15.95
N LEU A 127 -3.99 -11.20 15.26
CA LEU A 127 -5.31 -11.81 15.05
C LEU A 127 -5.78 -12.62 16.27
N GLU A 128 -4.86 -13.16 17.06
CA GLU A 128 -5.17 -14.02 18.22
C GLU A 128 -5.33 -13.24 19.53
N GLU A 129 -4.67 -12.08 19.67
CA GLU A 129 -4.60 -11.32 20.92
C GLU A 129 -5.35 -9.97 20.82
N ASP A 130 -6.65 -9.97 21.14
CA ASP A 130 -7.53 -8.79 21.12
C ASP A 130 -6.99 -7.59 21.94
N GLU A 131 -6.23 -7.84 23.02
CA GLU A 131 -5.67 -6.81 23.90
C GLU A 131 -4.55 -5.98 23.24
N LEU A 132 -3.91 -6.49 22.18
CA LEU A 132 -2.86 -5.79 21.44
C LEU A 132 -3.40 -4.89 20.32
N ILE A 133 -4.70 -5.02 19.97
CA ILE A 133 -5.27 -4.41 18.77
C ILE A 133 -5.31 -2.88 18.89
N GLU A 134 -5.64 -2.31 20.05
CA GLU A 134 -5.77 -0.85 20.18
C GLU A 134 -4.44 -0.11 20.39
N ALA A 135 -3.42 -0.78 20.94
CA ALA A 135 -2.16 -0.14 21.31
C ALA A 135 -1.19 0.05 20.14
N ASP A 136 -1.23 -0.85 19.15
CA ASP A 136 -0.19 -1.00 18.12
C ASP A 136 -0.75 -0.83 16.69
N LEU A 137 -1.71 0.08 16.50
CA LEU A 137 -2.39 0.27 15.21
C LEU A 137 -1.43 0.62 14.05
N ASP A 138 -0.37 1.38 14.32
CA ASP A 138 0.66 1.69 13.32
C ASP A 138 1.52 0.46 12.98
N VAL A 139 1.83 -0.39 13.96
CA VAL A 139 2.58 -1.63 13.75
C VAL A 139 1.75 -2.64 12.94
N GLN A 140 0.47 -2.82 13.26
CA GLN A 140 -0.43 -3.66 12.46
C GLN A 140 -0.52 -3.19 11.01
N THR A 141 -0.68 -1.87 10.83
CA THR A 141 -0.69 -1.26 9.50
C THR A 141 0.65 -1.48 8.78
N TYR A 142 1.76 -1.31 9.48
CA TYR A 142 3.10 -1.56 8.96
C TYR A 142 3.27 -3.00 8.48
N VAL A 143 2.85 -3.99 9.27
CA VAL A 143 2.99 -5.42 8.93
C VAL A 143 2.25 -5.72 7.63
N GLN A 144 0.98 -5.35 7.57
CA GLN A 144 0.12 -5.60 6.40
C GLN A 144 0.64 -4.84 5.17
N LEU A 145 1.07 -3.58 5.34
CA LEU A 145 1.62 -2.78 4.26
C LEU A 145 2.96 -3.31 3.73
N MET A 146 3.86 -3.75 4.62
CA MET A 146 5.16 -4.30 4.24
C MET A 146 5.02 -5.62 3.49
N LEU A 147 4.13 -6.52 3.95
CA LEU A 147 3.84 -7.79 3.25
C LEU A 147 3.29 -7.52 1.84
N SER A 148 2.27 -6.65 1.72
CA SER A 148 1.70 -6.28 0.42
C SER A 148 2.71 -5.57 -0.49
N ALA A 149 3.52 -4.67 0.04
CA ALA A 149 4.53 -3.95 -0.73
C ALA A 149 5.62 -4.89 -1.27
N ARG A 150 6.03 -5.89 -0.48
CA ARG A 150 6.98 -6.92 -0.93
C ARG A 150 6.38 -7.80 -2.02
N GLN A 151 5.13 -8.22 -1.88
CA GLN A 151 4.46 -8.99 -2.92
C GLN A 151 4.31 -8.19 -4.23
N ALA A 152 3.92 -6.92 -4.13
CA ALA A 152 3.86 -6.02 -5.27
C ALA A 152 5.23 -5.87 -5.95
N MET A 153 6.30 -5.66 -5.17
CA MET A 153 7.67 -5.57 -5.69
C MET A 153 8.13 -6.87 -6.37
N ALA A 154 7.89 -8.02 -5.75
CA ALA A 154 8.31 -9.32 -6.26
C ALA A 154 7.65 -9.67 -7.60
N ARG A 155 6.38 -9.25 -7.78
CA ARG A 155 5.58 -9.51 -8.98
C ARG A 155 5.61 -8.36 -9.98
N GLY A 156 6.26 -7.24 -9.64
CA GLY A 156 6.25 -6.02 -10.43
C GLY A 156 4.85 -5.39 -10.59
N GLN A 157 3.95 -5.64 -9.64
CA GLN A 157 2.58 -5.11 -9.61
C GLN A 157 2.53 -3.75 -8.92
N ALA A 158 1.44 -3.02 -9.14
CA ALA A 158 1.12 -1.86 -8.33
C ALA A 158 0.56 -2.28 -6.97
N LEU A 159 0.74 -1.43 -5.97
CA LEU A 159 0.15 -1.58 -4.64
C LEU A 159 -0.93 -0.51 -4.45
N TRP A 160 -2.14 -0.96 -4.21
CA TRP A 160 -3.32 -0.12 -4.02
C TRP A 160 -3.72 -0.10 -2.55
N ILE A 161 -4.29 1.01 -2.12
CA ILE A 161 -5.00 1.10 -0.84
C ILE A 161 -6.50 1.22 -1.15
N VAL A 162 -7.31 0.39 -0.49
CA VAL A 162 -8.76 0.33 -0.66
C VAL A 162 -9.41 0.49 0.71
N GLY A 163 -10.54 1.19 0.82
CA GLY A 163 -11.28 1.34 2.07
C GLY A 163 -12.77 1.50 1.88
#